data_AF-W2SZ94-F1
#
_entry.id   AF-W2SZ94-F1
#
_cell.length_a   1.000
_cell.length_b   1.000
_cell.length_c   1.000
_cell.angle_alpha   90.00
_cell.angle_beta   90.00
_cell.angle_gamma   90.00
#
_symmetry.space_group_name_H-M   'P 1'
#
loop_
_entity.id
_entity.type
_entity.pdbx_description
1 polymer ?
#
loop_
_entity_poly.entity_id
_entity_poly.type
_entity_poly.pdbx_seq_one_letter_code
_entity_poly.pdbx_strand_id
1 'polypeptide(L)'
;MRKSGVNSTIKTKYSRRIETQRNAEEYFVVARGADSCMYICSPTTLLRTTRDLEFLQIAEQCSQISIDLIHSTGARKVLWNFPSKACETSHKINFENNTIETNKDVEFYGEKIVIFYEFGFALYPYFKNYNESNPINNGTPQNCDLEKHLQEVANNITKRIPQQNFSGLGIIDLEEWRPLFDENGYGTKRVYQNVSIKIARQNLSSEASESVVKAEAIKEFNEAAKNFFVKTIQKAKEMREKAKWGFYGFPYCNYDAGKKREYKCSKRYQDWNNEMMFIFNESTALFPSIYLGFNASSEQRFRYVQPGLFQAILTEARRIAKKFDPPLPIYAYTKIEYDPLKERDHFYDDDDLLTTIRQPADLGVDGIIIWSSSNNMTDRCSKIKDEVEKRIGPNITKTVEGHKKCRTDKCSDHGKCILPNSTM
;
A
#
# COMPACT_ATOMS: atom_id res chain seq x y z
N MET A 1 -64.42 26.51 -9.64
CA MET A 1 -64.63 27.27 -8.39
C MET A 1 -63.26 27.84 -8.01
N ARG A 2 -62.86 29.07 -8.39
CA ARG A 2 -63.10 30.37 -7.72
C ARG A 2 -62.92 30.24 -6.18
N LYS A 3 -62.05 30.96 -5.46
CA LYS A 3 -61.57 32.35 -5.61
C LYS A 3 -60.17 32.58 -5.02
N SER A 4 -59.57 33.63 -5.58
CA SER A 4 -58.39 34.44 -5.27
C SER A 4 -58.61 35.56 -4.24
N GLY A 5 -57.51 36.20 -3.80
CA GLY A 5 -57.39 37.58 -3.25
C GLY A 5 -56.21 37.67 -2.26
N VAL A 6 -55.04 38.30 -2.50
CA VAL A 6 -54.60 39.65 -2.99
C VAL A 6 -54.71 40.78 -1.94
N ASN A 7 -53.54 41.34 -1.54
CA ASN A 7 -53.16 42.77 -1.40
C ASN A 7 -51.75 42.84 -0.74
N SER A 8 -50.64 43.29 -1.36
CA SER A 8 -50.21 44.59 -1.94
C SER A 8 -49.77 45.64 -0.91
N THR A 9 -48.51 46.14 -0.98
CA THR A 9 -48.02 47.55 -0.84
C THR A 9 -46.48 47.55 -1.04
N ILE A 10 -45.92 47.88 -2.22
CA ILE A 10 -45.42 49.20 -2.70
C ILE A 10 -44.34 49.86 -1.82
N LYS A 11 -43.09 49.91 -2.32
CA LYS A 11 -42.30 51.16 -2.48
C LYS A 11 -41.11 50.97 -3.44
N THR A 12 -41.20 51.66 -4.56
CA THR A 12 -40.22 51.90 -5.61
C THR A 12 -39.16 52.92 -5.16
N LYS A 13 -37.93 52.90 -5.73
CA LYS A 13 -37.34 54.06 -6.43
C LYS A 13 -35.95 53.80 -7.05
N TYR A 14 -35.94 53.95 -8.39
CA TYR A 14 -34.95 54.62 -9.26
C TYR A 14 -33.73 53.88 -9.85
N SER A 15 -33.86 53.65 -11.16
CA SER A 15 -32.84 53.49 -12.19
C SER A 15 -32.57 54.84 -12.90
N ARG A 16 -31.31 55.06 -13.33
CA ARG A 16 -30.87 55.82 -14.53
C ARG A 16 -29.54 55.19 -14.99
N ARG A 17 -29.51 54.44 -16.10
CA ARG A 17 -29.31 54.84 -17.53
C ARG A 17 -27.86 55.27 -17.85
N ILE A 18 -27.11 54.44 -18.61
CA ILE A 18 -26.77 54.57 -20.08
C ILE A 18 -25.48 55.43 -20.24
N GLU A 19 -24.40 55.09 -20.94
CA GLU A 19 -24.11 54.60 -22.31
C GLU A 19 -22.58 54.35 -22.38
N THR A 20 -22.01 53.32 -23.03
CA THR A 20 -21.41 53.35 -24.39
C THR A 20 -20.73 51.98 -24.62
N GLN A 21 -21.19 51.13 -25.55
CA GLN A 21 -20.80 50.98 -26.97
C GLN A 21 -19.30 50.67 -27.24
N ARG A 22 -18.97 49.42 -27.60
CA ARG A 22 -18.38 48.96 -28.90
C ARG A 22 -17.43 47.76 -28.79
N ASN A 23 -17.81 46.73 -29.57
CA ASN A 23 -17.04 45.93 -30.53
C ASN A 23 -15.79 45.11 -30.15
N ALA A 24 -15.77 43.95 -30.83
CA ALA A 24 -14.63 43.22 -31.40
C ALA A 24 -14.09 42.02 -30.59
N GLU A 25 -14.50 40.85 -31.06
CA GLU A 25 -13.65 39.66 -31.20
C GLU A 25 -12.29 40.04 -31.78
N GLU A 26 -11.18 39.55 -31.21
CA GLU A 26 -10.07 38.93 -31.95
C GLU A 26 -8.96 38.40 -31.04
N TYR A 27 -8.56 37.18 -31.37
CA TYR A 27 -7.44 36.33 -30.99
C TYR A 27 -6.15 37.00 -30.47
N PHE A 28 -5.59 36.42 -29.39
CA PHE A 28 -4.14 36.18 -29.29
C PHE A 28 -3.86 34.80 -28.69
N VAL A 29 -3.25 33.95 -29.50
CA VAL A 29 -2.51 32.75 -29.13
C VAL A 29 -1.11 33.17 -28.69
N VAL A 30 -0.66 32.83 -27.47
CA VAL A 30 0.77 32.65 -27.16
C VAL A 30 0.97 31.53 -26.11
N ALA A 31 1.44 30.40 -26.63
CA ALA A 31 2.44 29.45 -26.13
C ALA A 31 2.60 29.09 -24.62
N ARG A 32 2.46 27.79 -24.38
CA ARG A 32 3.35 26.84 -23.65
C ARG A 32 4.47 27.39 -22.74
N GLY A 33 4.50 26.83 -21.53
CA GLY A 33 5.67 26.49 -20.71
C GLY A 33 5.16 25.82 -19.43
N ALA A 34 5.19 24.49 -19.29
CA ALA A 34 6.30 23.70 -18.74
C ALA A 34 6.81 24.23 -17.39
N ASP A 35 6.78 23.35 -16.38
CA ASP A 35 7.31 23.47 -15.02
C ASP A 35 6.61 24.40 -14.02
N SER A 36 5.81 23.82 -13.14
CA SER A 36 5.52 24.38 -11.81
C SER A 36 5.12 23.26 -10.84
N CYS A 37 6.04 22.92 -9.94
CA CYS A 37 5.76 22.17 -8.71
C CYS A 37 5.20 23.11 -7.64
N MET A 38 4.28 22.57 -6.83
CA MET A 38 3.79 23.07 -5.54
C MET A 38 3.02 24.38 -5.54
N TYR A 39 1.70 24.30 -5.24
CA TYR A 39 1.06 25.17 -4.25
C TYR A 39 -0.26 24.55 -3.75
N ILE A 40 -0.20 23.84 -2.63
CA ILE A 40 -1.06 24.21 -1.50
C ILE A 40 -0.11 25.02 -0.61
N CYS A 41 -0.36 26.34 -0.53
CA CYS A 41 0.37 27.41 0.19
C CYS A 41 0.95 28.54 -0.70
N SER A 42 0.12 29.30 -1.42
CA SER A 42 0.47 30.70 -1.75
C SER A 42 -0.73 31.63 -1.62
N PRO A 43 -0.66 32.71 -0.81
CA PRO A 43 -1.50 33.87 -0.93
C PRO A 43 -0.80 34.91 -1.81
N THR A 44 -1.12 34.95 -3.11
CA THR A 44 -0.74 36.10 -3.96
C THR A 44 -1.88 36.46 -4.91
N THR A 45 -2.81 37.27 -4.43
CA THR A 45 -3.24 38.47 -5.16
C THR A 45 -3.61 39.53 -4.11
N LEU A 46 -2.81 40.58 -4.07
CA LEU A 46 -2.87 41.67 -3.10
C LEU A 46 -4.03 42.61 -3.47
N LEU A 47 -5.08 42.68 -2.64
CA LEU A 47 -5.89 43.89 -2.51
C LEU A 47 -6.00 44.22 -1.03
N ARG A 48 -5.43 45.38 -0.69
CA ARG A 48 -5.25 45.97 0.63
C ARG A 48 -6.57 46.03 1.41
N THR A 49 -6.58 45.53 2.66
CA THR A 49 -7.08 46.24 3.84
C THR A 49 -6.64 45.55 5.14
N THR A 50 -5.84 46.29 5.92
CA THR A 50 -5.54 46.22 7.36
C THR A 50 -6.04 45.01 8.18
N ARG A 51 -5.12 44.12 8.56
CA ARG A 51 -5.01 43.47 9.90
C ARG A 51 -3.79 42.53 9.92
N ASP A 52 -2.61 43.12 10.01
CA ASP A 52 -1.34 42.40 10.15
C ASP A 52 -0.96 42.28 11.63
N LEU A 53 -0.97 41.05 12.15
CA LEU A 53 -0.12 40.58 13.27
C LEU A 53 -0.26 39.06 13.52
N GLU A 54 -1.32 38.38 13.02
CA GLU A 54 -1.45 36.91 13.12
C GLU A 54 -0.84 36.14 11.93
N PHE A 55 -0.51 36.81 10.82
CA PHE A 55 -0.02 36.13 9.60
C PHE A 55 1.51 36.05 9.45
N LEU A 56 2.25 36.81 10.26
CA LEU A 56 3.72 36.81 10.20
C LEU A 56 4.37 35.56 10.81
N GLN A 57 3.60 34.70 11.49
CA GLN A 57 4.11 33.45 12.04
C GLN A 57 3.99 32.24 11.09
N ILE A 58 3.25 32.38 9.99
CA ILE A 58 3.01 31.29 9.01
C ILE A 58 3.99 31.38 7.82
N ALA A 59 4.49 32.57 7.49
CA ALA A 59 5.39 32.77 6.35
C ALA A 59 6.84 32.29 6.60
N GLU A 60 7.27 32.06 7.84
CA GLU A 60 8.62 31.60 8.17
C GLU A 60 8.80 30.06 8.13
N GLN A 61 7.75 29.26 7.88
CA GLN A 61 7.82 27.80 8.00
C GLN A 61 7.99 27.01 6.67
N CYS A 62 8.17 27.67 5.52
CA CYS A 62 8.33 27.00 4.22
C CYS A 62 9.80 26.91 3.72
N SER A 63 10.78 26.67 4.59
CA SER A 63 12.20 26.67 4.22
C SER A 63 13.05 25.48 4.70
N GLN A 64 12.46 24.36 5.15
CA GLN A 64 13.25 23.20 5.57
C GLN A 64 12.79 21.90 4.93
N ILE A 65 13.49 21.48 3.87
CA ILE A 65 13.61 20.06 3.51
C ILE A 65 14.59 19.45 4.53
N SER A 66 14.15 18.54 5.39
CA SER A 66 15.07 17.82 6.26
C SER A 66 15.67 16.65 5.47
N ILE A 67 17.00 16.59 5.44
CA ILE A 67 17.74 15.49 4.84
C ILE A 67 17.85 14.41 5.93
N ASP A 68 16.93 13.45 5.96
CA ASP A 68 17.24 12.18 6.61
C ASP A 68 18.26 11.47 5.71
N LEU A 69 19.55 11.48 6.10
CA LEU A 69 20.59 10.63 5.51
C LEU A 69 20.30 9.16 5.85
N ILE A 70 19.25 8.60 5.26
CA ILE A 70 19.09 7.15 5.17
C ILE A 70 20.08 6.71 4.11
N HIS A 71 21.12 5.97 4.50
CA HIS A 71 22.08 5.31 3.61
C HIS A 71 21.35 4.26 2.75
N SER A 72 20.63 4.74 1.73
CA SER A 72 20.05 3.93 0.68
C SER A 72 20.63 4.41 -0.63
N THR A 73 21.47 3.58 -1.22
CA THR A 73 22.21 3.88 -2.45
C THR A 73 21.38 3.65 -3.71
N GLY A 74 20.21 3.01 -3.60
CA GLY A 74 19.37 2.63 -4.74
C GLY A 74 18.40 3.72 -5.20
N ALA A 75 18.26 3.86 -6.53
CA ALA A 75 17.13 4.57 -7.13
C ALA A 75 15.81 3.88 -6.79
N ARG A 76 14.72 4.67 -6.73
CA ARG A 76 13.38 4.15 -6.46
C ARG A 76 12.96 3.17 -7.57
N LYS A 77 12.39 2.04 -7.17
CA LYS A 77 11.87 1.03 -8.09
C LYS A 77 10.35 1.04 -8.16
N VAL A 78 9.80 0.86 -9.35
CA VAL A 78 8.37 0.61 -9.56
C VAL A 78 8.27 -0.73 -10.27
N LEU A 79 7.72 -1.74 -9.60
CA LEU A 79 7.69 -3.11 -10.10
C LEU A 79 6.30 -3.51 -10.54
N TRP A 80 6.21 -4.12 -11.71
CA TRP A 80 4.98 -4.65 -12.27
C TRP A 80 4.77 -6.11 -11.85
N ASN A 81 3.90 -6.34 -10.88
CA ASN A 81 3.47 -7.67 -10.46
C ASN A 81 2.01 -7.92 -10.86
N PHE A 82 1.74 -7.72 -12.14
CA PHE A 82 0.44 -7.86 -12.78
C PHE A 82 0.42 -9.13 -13.63
N PRO A 83 -0.65 -9.93 -13.65
CA PRO A 83 -0.74 -11.13 -14.49
C PRO A 83 -1.06 -10.79 -15.96
N SER A 84 -0.36 -9.81 -16.53
CA SER A 84 -0.63 -9.24 -17.87
C SER A 84 -0.02 -10.03 -19.02
N LYS A 85 0.60 -11.19 -18.76
CA LYS A 85 1.07 -12.10 -19.84
C LYS A 85 -0.05 -12.46 -20.82
N ALA A 86 -1.28 -12.60 -20.31
CA ALA A 86 -2.47 -12.85 -21.12
C ALA A 86 -2.80 -11.71 -22.11
N CYS A 87 -2.26 -10.50 -21.88
CA CYS A 87 -2.47 -9.34 -22.73
C CYS A 87 -1.48 -9.26 -23.91
N GLU A 88 -0.33 -9.96 -23.86
CA GLU A 88 0.73 -9.83 -24.88
C GLU A 88 0.28 -10.16 -26.31
N THR A 89 -0.70 -11.06 -26.46
CA THR A 89 -1.19 -11.48 -27.78
C THR A 89 -2.24 -10.55 -28.38
N SER A 90 -2.98 -9.79 -27.56
CA SER A 90 -4.13 -9.01 -28.00
C SER A 90 -3.97 -7.51 -27.79
N HIS A 91 -3.40 -7.09 -26.66
CA HIS A 91 -3.27 -5.70 -26.24
C HIS A 91 -1.96 -5.53 -25.48
N LYS A 92 -0.84 -5.73 -26.19
CA LYS A 92 0.50 -5.56 -25.63
C LYS A 92 0.66 -4.17 -25.01
N ILE A 93 1.07 -4.13 -23.75
CA ILE A 93 1.27 -2.89 -22.99
C ILE A 93 2.71 -2.43 -23.22
N ASN A 94 2.89 -1.18 -23.65
CA ASN A 94 4.22 -0.63 -23.87
C ASN A 94 4.80 -0.02 -22.59
N PHE A 95 5.89 -0.63 -22.09
CA PHE A 95 6.66 -0.13 -20.94
C PHE A 95 7.96 0.60 -21.33
N GLU A 96 8.34 0.64 -22.62
CA GLU A 96 9.64 1.18 -23.08
C GLU A 96 9.84 2.66 -22.72
N ASN A 97 8.76 3.43 -22.65
CA ASN A 97 8.79 4.87 -22.38
C ASN A 97 8.46 5.24 -20.92
N ASN A 98 8.47 4.28 -20.00
CA ASN A 98 8.24 4.56 -18.59
C ASN A 98 9.23 3.83 -17.67
N THR A 99 9.24 4.21 -16.39
CA THR A 99 10.18 3.70 -15.40
C THR A 99 9.70 2.44 -14.67
N ILE A 100 8.63 1.80 -15.15
CA ILE A 100 8.09 0.57 -14.57
C ILE A 100 8.98 -0.61 -14.98
N GLU A 101 9.53 -1.31 -14.01
CA GLU A 101 10.29 -2.55 -14.20
C GLU A 101 9.34 -3.76 -14.25
N THR A 102 9.41 -4.50 -15.34
CA THR A 102 8.68 -5.76 -15.53
C THR A 102 9.65 -6.94 -15.45
N ASN A 103 9.13 -8.11 -15.10
CA ASN A 103 9.82 -9.36 -15.45
C ASN A 103 9.89 -9.50 -16.97
N LYS A 104 10.87 -10.26 -17.45
CA LYS A 104 11.01 -10.58 -18.88
C LYS A 104 9.67 -11.06 -19.46
N ASP A 105 9.32 -10.54 -20.63
CA ASP A 105 8.10 -10.86 -21.37
C ASP A 105 6.80 -10.74 -20.54
N VAL A 106 6.81 -9.82 -19.55
CA VAL A 106 5.75 -9.57 -18.56
C VAL A 106 5.25 -10.82 -17.85
N GLU A 107 6.14 -11.79 -17.65
CA GLU A 107 5.83 -13.00 -16.89
C GLU A 107 5.47 -12.67 -15.43
N PHE A 108 4.48 -13.36 -14.90
CA PHE A 108 4.04 -13.10 -13.52
C PHE A 108 5.10 -13.50 -12.49
N TYR A 109 5.93 -14.49 -12.82
CA TYR A 109 7.10 -14.91 -12.05
C TYR A 109 8.35 -14.73 -12.92
N GLY A 110 9.36 -14.03 -12.41
CA GLY A 110 10.58 -13.78 -13.17
C GLY A 110 11.69 -13.15 -12.34
N GLU A 111 12.67 -12.57 -13.04
CA GLU A 111 13.94 -12.12 -12.47
C GLU A 111 13.87 -10.88 -11.59
N LYS A 112 12.77 -10.12 -11.64
CA LYS A 112 12.56 -8.92 -10.82
C LYS A 112 11.75 -9.21 -9.57
N ILE A 113 10.66 -9.98 -9.71
CA ILE A 113 9.70 -10.23 -8.64
C ILE A 113 9.00 -11.58 -8.82
N VAL A 114 8.86 -12.30 -7.70
CA VAL A 114 8.07 -13.53 -7.59
C VAL A 114 7.25 -13.49 -6.30
N ILE A 115 5.94 -13.62 -6.42
CA ILE A 115 5.02 -13.78 -5.29
C ILE A 115 4.59 -15.25 -5.14
N PHE A 116 4.45 -15.68 -3.89
CA PHE A 116 4.13 -17.04 -3.50
C PHE A 116 2.83 -17.07 -2.70
N TYR A 117 1.71 -17.30 -3.40
CA TYR A 117 0.39 -17.44 -2.79
C TYR A 117 0.25 -18.73 -1.97
N GLU A 118 -0.37 -18.59 -0.80
CA GLU A 118 -0.61 -19.60 0.23
C GLU A 118 -0.98 -21.01 -0.27
N PHE A 119 -1.95 -21.14 -1.19
CA PHE A 119 -2.42 -22.46 -1.63
C PHE A 119 -1.51 -23.17 -2.64
N GLY A 120 -0.62 -22.42 -3.30
CA GLY A 120 0.27 -22.97 -4.34
C GLY A 120 1.75 -22.90 -3.97
N PHE A 121 2.09 -22.36 -2.81
CA PHE A 121 3.46 -22.20 -2.36
C PHE A 121 3.91 -23.33 -1.44
N ALA A 122 3.02 -23.77 -0.56
CA ALA A 122 3.39 -24.64 0.54
C ALA A 122 2.18 -25.40 1.09
N LEU A 123 2.44 -26.29 2.04
CA LEU A 123 1.38 -26.91 2.85
C LEU A 123 0.98 -25.94 3.98
N TYR A 124 0.27 -24.88 3.63
CA TYR A 124 -0.23 -23.92 4.60
C TYR A 124 -1.45 -24.50 5.35
N PRO A 125 -1.47 -24.52 6.69
CA PRO A 125 -2.62 -24.99 7.46
C PRO A 125 -3.74 -23.95 7.46
N TYR A 126 -4.96 -24.34 7.09
CA TYR A 126 -6.11 -23.45 7.13
C TYR A 126 -7.44 -24.21 7.18
N PHE A 127 -8.52 -23.50 7.49
CA PHE A 127 -9.87 -24.04 7.41
C PHE A 127 -10.55 -23.55 6.13
N LYS A 128 -10.94 -24.46 5.24
CA LYS A 128 -11.60 -24.07 3.99
C LYS A 128 -12.90 -23.32 4.30
N ASN A 129 -13.02 -22.10 3.77
CA ASN A 129 -14.12 -21.17 4.06
C ASN A 129 -14.28 -20.85 5.56
N TYR A 130 -13.17 -20.90 6.34
CA TYR A 130 -13.17 -20.72 7.79
C TYR A 130 -14.10 -21.68 8.55
N ASN A 131 -14.37 -22.86 7.96
CA ASN A 131 -15.18 -23.90 8.58
C ASN A 131 -14.26 -24.94 9.26
N GLU A 132 -14.35 -25.02 10.58
CA GLU A 132 -13.62 -25.97 11.43
C GLU A 132 -13.74 -27.43 10.96
N SER A 133 -14.86 -27.82 10.34
CA SER A 133 -15.08 -29.18 9.85
C SER A 133 -14.28 -29.53 8.59
N ASN A 134 -13.66 -28.53 7.95
CA ASN A 134 -12.90 -28.70 6.72
C ASN A 134 -11.44 -28.25 6.88
N PRO A 135 -10.65 -28.89 7.76
CA PRO A 135 -9.24 -28.57 7.94
C PRO A 135 -8.44 -29.00 6.71
N ILE A 136 -7.58 -28.11 6.23
CA ILE A 136 -6.56 -28.39 5.22
C ILE A 136 -5.20 -28.30 5.91
N ASN A 137 -4.33 -29.29 5.67
CA ASN A 137 -3.04 -29.44 6.36
C ASN A 137 -3.17 -29.32 7.89
N ASN A 138 -4.21 -29.96 8.45
CA ASN A 138 -4.56 -29.97 9.88
C ASN A 138 -5.05 -28.62 10.46
N GLY A 139 -5.30 -27.61 9.63
CA GLY A 139 -6.09 -26.42 9.98
C GLY A 139 -5.39 -25.36 10.83
N THR A 140 -4.50 -25.72 11.75
CA THR A 140 -3.79 -24.79 12.63
C THR A 140 -2.27 -25.00 12.57
N PRO A 141 -1.45 -23.97 12.90
CA PRO A 141 0.01 -24.11 12.87
C PRO A 141 0.53 -25.15 13.87
N GLN A 142 -0.07 -25.30 15.06
CA GLN A 142 0.38 -26.27 16.07
C GLN A 142 0.10 -27.74 15.71
N ASN A 143 -0.77 -28.01 14.73
CA ASN A 143 -1.05 -29.36 14.25
C ASN A 143 -0.46 -29.66 12.87
N CYS A 144 0.19 -28.70 12.22
CA CYS A 144 0.69 -28.87 10.87
C CYS A 144 1.97 -29.73 10.82
N ASP A 145 2.20 -30.39 9.69
CA ASP A 145 3.46 -31.09 9.42
C ASP A 145 4.47 -30.09 8.84
N LEU A 146 5.27 -29.49 9.73
CA LEU A 146 6.22 -28.44 9.36
C LEU A 146 7.32 -28.96 8.41
N GLU A 147 7.75 -30.22 8.55
CA GLU A 147 8.79 -30.77 7.67
C GLU A 147 8.29 -30.90 6.24
N LYS A 148 7.10 -31.51 6.04
CA LYS A 148 6.49 -31.60 4.71
C LYS A 148 6.18 -30.23 4.13
N HIS A 149 5.75 -29.28 4.97
CA HIS A 149 5.59 -27.89 4.55
C HIS A 149 6.88 -27.33 3.96
N LEU A 150 8.02 -27.47 4.65
CA LEU A 150 9.31 -26.94 4.19
C LEU A 150 9.85 -27.65 2.94
N GLN A 151 9.57 -28.95 2.78
CA GLN A 151 9.87 -29.67 1.54
C GLN A 151 9.10 -29.09 0.36
N GLU A 152 7.81 -28.80 0.53
CA GLU A 152 6.98 -28.22 -0.53
C GLU A 152 7.36 -26.77 -0.85
N VAL A 153 7.75 -25.98 0.16
CA VAL A 153 8.36 -24.66 -0.03
C VAL A 153 9.60 -24.77 -0.92
N ALA A 154 10.49 -25.72 -0.63
CA ALA A 154 11.72 -25.89 -1.40
C ALA A 154 11.45 -26.29 -2.86
N ASN A 155 10.49 -27.19 -3.08
CA ASN A 155 10.07 -27.60 -4.42
C ASN A 155 9.52 -26.40 -5.22
N ASN A 156 8.64 -25.61 -4.62
CA ASN A 156 8.01 -24.48 -5.30
C ASN A 156 8.97 -23.30 -5.54
N ILE A 157 9.92 -23.04 -4.65
CA ILE A 157 11.00 -22.07 -4.90
C ILE A 157 11.86 -22.52 -6.07
N THR A 158 12.27 -23.79 -6.10
CA THR A 158 13.07 -24.34 -7.20
C THR A 158 12.33 -24.22 -8.54
N LYS A 159 11.03 -24.49 -8.54
CA LYS A 159 10.18 -24.39 -9.73
C LYS A 159 10.00 -22.96 -10.22
N ARG A 160 9.70 -22.00 -9.33
CA ARG A 160 9.36 -20.61 -9.72
C ARG A 160 10.57 -19.71 -9.90
N ILE A 161 11.67 -20.01 -9.21
CA ILE A 161 12.91 -19.23 -9.25
C ILE A 161 14.06 -20.21 -9.56
N PRO A 162 14.17 -20.77 -10.76
CA PRO A 162 15.23 -21.75 -11.06
C PRO A 162 16.65 -21.18 -10.92
N GLN A 163 16.81 -19.85 -11.05
CA GLN A 163 18.09 -19.16 -10.94
C GLN A 163 18.53 -19.06 -9.48
N GLN A 164 19.62 -19.74 -9.12
CA GLN A 164 20.17 -19.73 -7.75
C GLN A 164 20.65 -18.33 -7.31
N ASN A 165 21.13 -17.52 -8.26
CA ASN A 165 21.60 -16.16 -8.02
C ASN A 165 20.51 -15.08 -8.10
N PHE A 166 19.22 -15.47 -8.06
CA PHE A 166 18.11 -14.53 -8.06
C PHE A 166 18.28 -13.46 -6.98
N SER A 167 18.20 -12.19 -7.39
CA SER A 167 18.36 -11.01 -6.52
C SER A 167 17.17 -10.06 -6.60
N GLY A 168 16.03 -10.56 -7.09
CA GLY A 168 14.77 -9.84 -7.13
C GLY A 168 14.04 -9.88 -5.79
N LEU A 169 12.75 -9.53 -5.82
CA LEU A 169 11.88 -9.60 -4.65
C LEU A 169 11.19 -10.96 -4.58
N GLY A 170 11.31 -11.63 -3.43
CA GLY A 170 10.58 -12.86 -3.10
C GLY A 170 9.53 -12.57 -2.04
N ILE A 171 8.25 -12.62 -2.41
CA ILE A 171 7.14 -12.25 -1.51
C ILE A 171 6.38 -13.51 -1.14
N ILE A 172 6.26 -13.79 0.15
CA ILE A 172 5.47 -14.88 0.69
C ILE A 172 4.12 -14.32 1.11
N ASP A 173 3.03 -14.84 0.54
CA ASP A 173 1.68 -14.32 0.75
C ASP A 173 0.82 -15.36 1.48
N LEU A 174 0.72 -15.20 2.80
CA LEU A 174 -0.01 -16.06 3.73
C LEU A 174 -1.05 -15.23 4.48
N GLU A 175 -2.33 -15.43 4.18
CA GLU A 175 -3.40 -14.55 4.63
C GLU A 175 -4.48 -15.26 5.43
N GLU A 176 -4.59 -16.59 5.43
CA GLU A 176 -5.68 -17.28 6.14
C GLU A 176 -5.72 -17.01 7.66
N TRP A 177 -4.58 -16.89 8.34
CA TRP A 177 -4.48 -16.49 9.74
C TRP A 177 -3.33 -15.52 9.97
N ARG A 178 -3.38 -14.79 11.10
CA ARG A 178 -2.36 -13.84 11.53
C ARG A 178 -1.37 -14.50 12.51
N PRO A 179 -0.09 -14.07 12.57
CA PRO A 179 0.94 -14.77 13.35
C PRO A 179 0.75 -14.75 14.86
N LEU A 180 -0.07 -13.85 15.39
CA LEU A 180 -0.42 -13.83 16.81
C LEU A 180 -1.86 -14.27 17.03
N PHE A 181 -2.09 -15.10 18.05
CA PHE A 181 -3.41 -15.59 18.45
C PHE A 181 -4.42 -14.45 18.58
N ASP A 182 -4.03 -13.36 19.24
CA ASP A 182 -4.88 -12.20 19.50
C ASP A 182 -5.32 -11.44 18.24
N GLU A 183 -4.55 -11.51 17.15
CA GLU A 183 -4.89 -10.88 15.88
C GLU A 183 -6.02 -11.62 15.13
N ASN A 184 -6.30 -12.86 15.52
CA ASN A 184 -7.30 -13.72 14.87
C ASN A 184 -8.70 -13.62 15.51
N GLY A 185 -8.96 -12.66 16.40
CA GLY A 185 -10.24 -12.54 17.12
C GLY A 185 -11.41 -11.93 16.33
N TYR A 186 -11.16 -11.44 15.12
CA TYR A 186 -12.10 -10.67 14.32
C TYR A 186 -12.59 -11.41 13.07
N GLY A 187 -13.87 -11.22 12.74
CA GLY A 187 -14.48 -11.78 11.53
C GLY A 187 -14.39 -13.31 11.47
N THR A 188 -14.13 -13.83 10.28
CA THR A 188 -14.09 -15.27 10.01
C THR A 188 -12.85 -15.96 10.59
N LYS A 189 -11.76 -15.22 10.86
CA LYS A 189 -10.52 -15.75 11.45
C LYS A 189 -10.68 -16.23 12.90
N ARG A 190 -11.80 -15.92 13.56
CA ARG A 190 -12.09 -16.39 14.92
C ARG A 190 -12.04 -17.92 15.07
N VAL A 191 -12.25 -18.66 13.99
CA VAL A 191 -12.10 -20.13 13.98
C VAL A 191 -10.73 -20.58 14.53
N TYR A 192 -9.64 -19.86 14.24
CA TYR A 192 -8.30 -20.22 14.71
C TYR A 192 -8.17 -20.10 16.24
N GLN A 193 -8.77 -19.08 16.85
CA GLN A 193 -8.82 -18.95 18.31
C GLN A 193 -9.66 -20.08 18.93
N ASN A 194 -10.85 -20.31 18.37
CA ASN A 194 -11.79 -21.30 18.89
C ASN A 194 -11.19 -22.71 18.86
N VAL A 195 -10.57 -23.11 17.74
CA VAL A 195 -9.96 -24.44 17.60
C VAL A 195 -8.73 -24.57 18.49
N SER A 196 -7.89 -23.55 18.58
CA SER A 196 -6.71 -23.59 19.47
C SER A 196 -7.11 -23.74 20.94
N ILE A 197 -8.20 -23.09 21.38
CA ILE A 197 -8.75 -23.27 22.74
C ILE A 197 -9.29 -24.70 22.94
N LYS A 198 -9.94 -25.28 21.93
CA LYS A 198 -10.40 -26.68 22.00
C LYS A 198 -9.24 -27.68 22.12
N ILE A 199 -8.16 -27.47 21.35
CA ILE A 199 -6.94 -28.29 21.41
C ILE A 199 -6.32 -28.20 22.80
N ALA A 200 -6.10 -26.99 23.32
CA ALA A 200 -5.54 -26.79 24.65
C ALA A 200 -6.39 -27.47 25.73
N ARG A 201 -7.72 -27.38 25.65
CA ARG A 201 -8.62 -28.04 26.62
C ARG A 201 -8.52 -29.57 26.58
N GLN A 202 -8.28 -30.17 25.41
CA GLN A 202 -8.11 -31.62 25.27
C GLN A 202 -6.79 -32.12 25.87
N ASN A 203 -5.76 -31.27 25.91
CA ASN A 203 -4.43 -31.61 26.41
C ASN A 203 -4.25 -31.32 27.92
N LEU A 204 -5.18 -30.59 28.54
CA LEU A 204 -5.17 -30.24 29.96
C LEU A 204 -6.13 -31.13 30.77
N SER A 205 -5.99 -31.15 32.10
CA SER A 205 -6.93 -31.88 32.95
C SER A 205 -8.33 -31.24 32.92
N SER A 206 -9.36 -32.04 33.17
CA SER A 206 -10.77 -31.61 33.18
C SER A 206 -11.07 -30.49 34.18
N GLU A 207 -10.23 -30.32 35.20
CA GLU A 207 -10.36 -29.33 36.26
C GLU A 207 -9.66 -28.00 35.93
N ALA A 208 -8.94 -27.91 34.80
CA ALA A 208 -8.25 -26.69 34.40
C ALA A 208 -9.23 -25.52 34.22
N SER A 209 -8.90 -24.36 34.78
CA SER A 209 -9.73 -23.17 34.62
C SER A 209 -9.67 -22.63 33.18
N GLU A 210 -10.70 -21.89 32.78
CA GLU A 210 -10.75 -21.24 31.46
C GLU A 210 -9.57 -20.29 31.21
N SER A 211 -9.05 -19.63 32.25
CA SER A 211 -7.87 -18.78 32.12
C SER A 211 -6.60 -19.57 31.79
N VAL A 212 -6.44 -20.76 32.38
CA VAL A 212 -5.30 -21.66 32.10
C VAL A 212 -5.42 -22.23 30.69
N VAL A 213 -6.61 -22.71 30.29
CA VAL A 213 -6.85 -23.22 28.94
C VAL A 213 -6.55 -22.15 27.89
N LYS A 214 -7.02 -20.91 28.09
CA LYS A 214 -6.77 -19.81 27.15
C LYS A 214 -5.29 -19.44 27.11
N ALA A 215 -4.61 -19.40 28.25
CA ALA A 215 -3.17 -19.10 28.30
C ALA A 215 -2.35 -20.15 27.52
N GLU A 216 -2.67 -21.43 27.67
CA GLU A 216 -1.98 -22.49 26.91
C GLU A 216 -2.28 -22.40 25.42
N ALA A 217 -3.54 -22.15 25.03
CA ALA A 217 -3.91 -21.95 23.62
C ALA A 217 -3.15 -20.79 22.95
N ILE A 218 -2.97 -19.67 23.66
CA ILE A 218 -2.18 -18.52 23.18
C ILE A 218 -0.72 -18.93 23.00
N LYS A 219 -0.14 -19.62 23.99
CA LYS A 219 1.24 -20.06 23.97
C LYS A 219 1.51 -21.02 22.82
N GLU A 220 0.74 -22.11 22.71
CA GLU A 220 0.92 -23.13 21.67
C GLU A 220 0.73 -22.56 20.26
N PHE A 221 -0.34 -21.77 20.04
CA PHE A 221 -0.58 -21.14 18.75
C PHE A 221 0.55 -20.19 18.36
N ASN A 222 0.94 -19.27 19.25
CA ASN A 222 1.97 -18.27 18.94
C ASN A 222 3.34 -18.93 18.70
N GLU A 223 3.70 -19.95 19.47
CA GLU A 223 4.95 -20.68 19.30
C GLU A 223 4.98 -21.42 17.95
N ALA A 224 3.90 -22.13 17.62
CA ALA A 224 3.81 -22.84 16.35
C ALA A 224 3.75 -21.88 15.15
N ALA A 225 2.98 -20.79 15.24
CA ALA A 225 2.90 -19.75 14.23
C ALA A 225 4.28 -19.10 13.98
N LYS A 226 5.00 -18.77 15.06
CA LYS A 226 6.38 -18.26 14.98
C LYS A 226 7.28 -19.24 14.27
N ASN A 227 7.28 -20.52 14.68
CA ASN A 227 8.12 -21.55 14.07
C ASN A 227 7.79 -21.72 12.59
N PHE A 228 6.51 -21.73 12.23
CA PHE A 228 6.06 -21.82 10.85
C PHE A 228 6.62 -20.65 10.02
N PHE A 229 6.29 -19.41 10.35
CA PHE A 229 6.73 -18.23 9.60
C PHE A 229 8.26 -18.13 9.51
N VAL A 230 8.97 -18.30 10.63
CA VAL A 230 10.44 -18.20 10.68
C VAL A 230 11.09 -19.28 9.82
N LYS A 231 10.67 -20.54 9.94
CA LYS A 231 11.29 -21.64 9.18
C LYS A 231 11.00 -21.52 7.69
N THR A 232 9.80 -21.08 7.29
CA THR A 232 9.46 -20.86 5.88
C THR A 232 10.37 -19.81 5.24
N ILE A 233 10.53 -18.63 5.85
CA ILE A 233 11.37 -17.56 5.28
C ILE A 233 12.87 -17.88 5.37
N GLN A 234 13.32 -18.56 6.44
CA GLN A 234 14.69 -19.06 6.53
C GLN A 234 15.00 -20.01 5.38
N LYS A 235 14.08 -20.94 5.08
CA LYS A 235 14.25 -21.85 3.93
C LYS A 235 14.31 -21.10 2.61
N ALA A 236 13.45 -20.09 2.44
CA ALA A 236 13.47 -19.28 1.23
C ALA A 236 14.78 -18.51 1.03
N LYS A 237 15.31 -17.93 2.11
CA LYS A 237 16.61 -17.23 2.13
C LYS A 237 17.77 -18.18 1.89
N GLU A 238 17.79 -19.34 2.54
CA GLU A 238 18.81 -20.39 2.32
C GLU A 238 18.91 -20.75 0.83
N MET A 239 17.76 -20.87 0.16
CA MET A 239 17.72 -21.27 -1.24
C MET A 239 18.06 -20.12 -2.20
N ARG A 240 17.67 -18.87 -1.89
CA ARG A 240 17.91 -17.70 -2.74
C ARG A 240 18.45 -16.55 -1.89
N GLU A 241 19.71 -16.68 -1.49
CA GLU A 241 20.37 -15.79 -0.52
C GLU A 241 20.43 -14.32 -0.96
N LYS A 242 20.54 -14.09 -2.27
CA LYS A 242 20.65 -12.73 -2.84
C LYS A 242 19.31 -12.02 -2.98
N ALA A 243 18.20 -12.72 -2.80
CA ALA A 243 16.87 -12.17 -2.99
C ALA A 243 16.39 -11.43 -1.75
N LYS A 244 15.50 -10.46 -1.98
CA LYS A 244 14.86 -9.72 -0.89
C LYS A 244 13.54 -10.40 -0.53
N TRP A 245 13.57 -11.15 0.56
CA TRP A 245 12.48 -11.93 1.13
C TRP A 245 11.71 -11.19 2.22
N GLY A 246 10.42 -11.46 2.28
CA GLY A 246 9.50 -10.93 3.29
C GLY A 246 8.07 -11.39 3.02
N PHE A 247 7.16 -11.01 3.93
CA PHE A 247 5.76 -11.40 3.85
C PHE A 247 4.89 -10.24 3.35
N TYR A 248 3.96 -10.55 2.45
CA TYR A 248 2.97 -9.58 1.99
C TYR A 248 2.13 -9.04 3.15
N GLY A 249 1.86 -7.74 3.12
CA GLY A 249 1.01 -7.04 4.08
C GLY A 249 1.73 -6.56 5.35
N PHE A 250 2.95 -7.03 5.62
CA PHE A 250 3.68 -6.67 6.84
C PHE A 250 4.54 -5.39 6.69
N PRO A 251 4.61 -4.53 7.73
CA PRO A 251 3.87 -4.63 9.00
C PRO A 251 2.38 -4.26 8.85
N TYR A 252 1.54 -4.79 9.75
CA TYR A 252 0.12 -4.43 9.77
C TYR A 252 -0.11 -3.07 10.39
N CYS A 253 -1.23 -2.47 10.00
CA CYS A 253 -1.81 -1.28 10.60
C CYS A 253 -3.31 -1.52 10.79
N ASN A 254 -3.97 -0.71 11.63
CA ASN A 254 -5.42 -0.79 11.74
C ASN A 254 -6.06 -0.40 10.40
N TYR A 255 -6.98 -1.24 9.91
CA TYR A 255 -7.61 -1.05 8.60
C TYR A 255 -8.35 0.28 8.48
N ASP A 256 -8.83 0.83 9.59
CA ASP A 256 -9.52 2.12 9.66
C ASP A 256 -8.61 3.32 9.95
N ALA A 257 -7.28 3.14 9.92
CA ALA A 257 -6.34 4.25 10.09
C ALA A 257 -6.63 5.36 9.07
N GLY A 258 -6.35 6.60 9.45
CA GLY A 258 -6.66 7.78 8.63
C GLY A 258 -8.13 8.24 8.68
N LYS A 259 -9.12 7.36 8.96
CA LYS A 259 -10.55 7.78 8.98
C LYS A 259 -10.86 8.88 10.00
N LYS A 260 -10.10 8.92 11.11
CA LYS A 260 -10.22 9.93 12.16
C LYS A 260 -9.07 10.94 12.15
N ARG A 261 -8.43 11.16 11.00
CA ARG A 261 -7.21 11.98 10.84
C ARG A 261 -6.04 11.44 11.68
N GLU A 262 -5.97 10.12 11.79
CA GLU A 262 -4.89 9.42 12.47
C GLU A 262 -3.77 9.10 11.46
N TYR A 263 -2.60 9.70 11.64
CA TYR A 263 -1.42 9.53 10.78
C TYR A 263 -0.43 8.46 11.27
N LYS A 264 -0.83 7.70 12.28
CA LYS A 264 -0.04 6.62 12.90
C LYS A 264 -0.95 5.43 13.13
N CYS A 265 -0.40 4.22 13.01
CA CYS A 265 -1.12 3.02 13.43
C CYS A 265 -1.44 3.09 14.92
N SER A 266 -2.54 2.48 15.33
CA SER A 266 -2.92 2.43 16.74
C SER A 266 -1.83 1.75 17.59
N LYS A 267 -1.78 2.10 18.88
CA LYS A 267 -0.79 1.53 19.81
C LYS A 267 -0.82 0.00 19.84
N ARG A 268 -2.02 -0.60 19.77
CA ARG A 268 -2.18 -2.06 19.73
C ARG A 268 -1.52 -2.70 18.50
N TYR A 269 -1.65 -2.10 17.32
CA TYR A 269 -0.98 -2.61 16.12
C TYR A 269 0.53 -2.42 16.18
N GLN A 270 1.02 -1.29 16.73
CA GLN A 270 2.45 -1.11 16.96
C GLN A 270 3.02 -2.15 17.93
N ASP A 271 2.25 -2.53 18.96
CA ASP A 271 2.63 -3.56 19.93
C ASP A 271 2.66 -4.95 19.31
N TRP A 272 1.64 -5.32 18.53
CA TRP A 272 1.67 -6.56 17.75
C TRP A 272 2.86 -6.60 16.78
N ASN A 273 3.17 -5.52 16.09
CA ASN A 273 4.37 -5.46 15.24
C ASN A 273 5.67 -5.60 16.06
N ASN A 274 5.72 -5.12 17.31
CA ASN A 274 6.87 -5.35 18.19
C ASN A 274 6.96 -6.82 18.65
N GLU A 275 5.83 -7.47 18.91
CA GLU A 275 5.76 -8.89 19.25
C GLU A 275 6.15 -9.78 18.04
N MET A 276 5.83 -9.34 16.83
CA MET A 276 6.19 -10.01 15.56
C MET A 276 7.60 -9.71 15.05
N MET A 277 8.49 -9.13 15.87
CA MET A 277 9.90 -8.91 15.48
C MET A 277 10.61 -10.19 15.00
N PHE A 278 10.15 -11.38 15.40
CA PHE A 278 10.66 -12.65 14.87
C PHE A 278 10.49 -12.79 13.35
N ILE A 279 9.48 -12.18 12.74
CA ILE A 279 9.30 -12.16 11.28
C ILE A 279 10.25 -11.15 10.64
N PHE A 280 10.32 -9.96 11.22
CA PHE A 280 11.13 -8.86 10.69
C PHE A 280 12.63 -9.17 10.78
N ASN A 281 13.07 -9.83 11.85
CA ASN A 281 14.45 -10.28 12.02
C ASN A 281 14.90 -11.27 10.95
N GLU A 282 13.97 -12.01 10.38
CA GLU A 282 14.25 -12.95 9.29
C GLU A 282 14.01 -12.36 7.91
N SER A 283 13.34 -11.21 7.81
CA SER A 283 13.05 -10.55 6.54
C SER A 283 14.25 -9.74 6.04
N THR A 284 14.32 -9.54 4.74
CA THR A 284 15.33 -8.69 4.07
C THR A 284 14.68 -7.53 3.27
N ALA A 285 13.34 -7.46 3.28
CA ALA A 285 12.53 -6.34 2.84
C ALA A 285 11.15 -6.36 3.54
N LEU A 286 10.47 -5.21 3.55
CA LEU A 286 9.09 -5.07 4.04
C LEU A 286 8.12 -4.83 2.88
N PHE A 287 6.92 -5.43 2.94
CA PHE A 287 5.93 -5.40 1.87
C PHE A 287 4.55 -4.95 2.38
N PRO A 288 4.41 -3.74 2.95
CA PRO A 288 3.13 -3.25 3.44
C PRO A 288 2.14 -3.07 2.27
N SER A 289 0.87 -3.37 2.51
CA SER A 289 -0.20 -3.12 1.53
C SER A 289 -0.80 -1.74 1.76
N ILE A 290 -0.87 -0.93 0.70
CA ILE A 290 -1.51 0.39 0.67
C ILE A 290 -2.63 0.41 -0.36
N TYR A 291 -3.38 -0.69 -0.48
CA TYR A 291 -4.52 -0.74 -1.38
C TYR A 291 -5.62 0.23 -0.93
N LEU A 292 -6.30 0.82 -1.92
CA LEU A 292 -7.50 1.60 -1.66
C LEU A 292 -8.63 0.68 -1.22
N GLY A 293 -8.98 0.78 0.06
CA GLY A 293 -10.23 0.29 0.60
C GLY A 293 -11.16 1.48 0.88
N PHE A 294 -12.46 1.21 0.96
CA PHE A 294 -13.56 2.10 1.37
C PHE A 294 -14.40 2.73 0.26
N ASN A 295 -15.72 2.58 0.43
CA ASN A 295 -16.73 3.32 -0.30
C ASN A 295 -16.79 4.76 0.25
N ALA A 296 -15.95 5.63 -0.28
CA ALA A 296 -15.88 7.06 0.04
C ALA A 296 -15.80 7.85 -1.27
N SER A 297 -16.22 9.12 -1.28
CA SER A 297 -16.06 9.97 -2.47
C SER A 297 -14.58 10.20 -2.79
N SER A 298 -14.25 10.55 -4.04
CA SER A 298 -12.88 10.92 -4.44
C SER A 298 -12.29 12.01 -3.53
N GLU A 299 -13.07 13.04 -3.21
CA GLU A 299 -12.64 14.10 -2.28
C GLU A 299 -12.36 13.57 -0.86
N GLN A 300 -13.20 12.68 -0.31
CA GLN A 300 -12.99 12.11 1.02
C GLN A 300 -11.77 11.18 1.06
N ARG A 301 -11.57 10.43 -0.02
CA ARG A 301 -10.43 9.56 -0.25
C ARG A 301 -9.14 10.37 -0.28
N PHE A 302 -9.07 11.38 -1.14
CA PHE A 302 -7.89 12.23 -1.31
C PHE A 302 -7.59 13.10 -0.10
N ARG A 303 -8.59 13.69 0.56
CA ARG A 303 -8.33 14.69 1.63
C ARG A 303 -8.11 14.10 3.01
N TYR A 304 -8.64 12.91 3.30
CA TYR A 304 -8.72 12.42 4.68
C TYR A 304 -8.31 10.96 4.82
N VAL A 305 -8.96 10.06 4.07
CA VAL A 305 -8.85 8.63 4.36
C VAL A 305 -7.54 8.06 3.84
N GLN A 306 -7.17 8.36 2.58
CA GLN A 306 -6.00 7.74 1.97
C GLN A 306 -4.68 8.34 2.46
N PRO A 307 -4.49 9.67 2.51
CA PRO A 307 -3.23 10.19 3.02
C PRO A 307 -3.00 9.79 4.47
N GLY A 308 -4.05 9.77 5.30
CA GLY A 308 -3.97 9.33 6.68
C GLY A 308 -3.60 7.85 6.82
N LEU A 309 -4.31 6.97 6.10
CA LEU A 309 -4.08 5.53 6.12
C LEU A 309 -2.67 5.18 5.63
N PHE A 310 -2.27 5.74 4.48
CA PHE A 310 -0.97 5.47 3.88
C PHE A 310 0.14 6.06 4.73
N GLN A 311 -0.04 7.28 5.24
CA GLN A 311 0.90 7.86 6.20
C GLN A 311 1.06 6.94 7.42
N ALA A 312 -0.03 6.42 7.98
CA ALA A 312 0.02 5.53 9.13
C ALA A 312 0.79 4.25 8.82
N ILE A 313 0.42 3.54 7.76
CA ILE A 313 1.05 2.28 7.34
C ILE A 313 2.54 2.48 7.01
N LEU A 314 2.86 3.51 6.23
CA LEU A 314 4.22 3.77 5.79
C LEU A 314 5.10 4.33 6.92
N THR A 315 4.54 5.10 7.84
CA THR A 315 5.24 5.51 9.06
C THR A 315 5.57 4.30 9.92
N GLU A 316 4.66 3.34 10.03
CA GLU A 316 4.90 2.10 10.78
C GLU A 316 5.93 1.20 10.08
N ALA A 317 5.84 1.04 8.76
CA ALA A 317 6.86 0.36 7.97
C ALA A 317 8.25 0.98 8.16
N ARG A 318 8.35 2.31 8.16
CA ARG A 318 9.60 3.02 8.47
C ARG A 318 10.06 2.82 9.91
N ARG A 319 9.15 2.82 10.89
CA ARG A 319 9.47 2.57 12.30
C ARG A 319 10.09 1.18 12.47
N ILE A 320 9.54 0.16 11.82
CA ILE A 320 10.08 -1.20 11.82
C ILE A 320 11.41 -1.26 11.06
N ALA A 321 11.48 -0.70 9.85
CA ALA A 321 12.70 -0.70 9.04
C ALA A 321 13.90 -0.06 9.77
N LYS A 322 13.68 1.06 10.47
CA LYS A 322 14.72 1.79 11.24
C LYS A 322 15.23 1.03 12.48
N LYS A 323 14.66 -0.13 12.83
CA LYS A 323 15.20 -1.01 13.88
C LYS A 323 16.38 -1.86 13.39
N PHE A 324 16.66 -1.84 12.10
CA PHE A 324 17.75 -2.58 11.45
C PHE A 324 18.83 -1.63 10.97
N ASP A 325 20.06 -2.12 10.90
CA ASP A 325 21.20 -1.38 10.36
C ASP A 325 21.95 -2.24 9.30
N PRO A 326 21.95 -1.84 8.01
CA PRO A 326 21.17 -0.72 7.46
C PRO A 326 19.64 -0.98 7.56
N PRO A 327 18.80 0.07 7.48
CA PRO A 327 17.35 -0.09 7.51
C PRO A 327 16.83 -1.03 6.42
N LEU A 328 15.82 -1.85 6.76
CA LEU A 328 15.20 -2.74 5.76
C LEU A 328 14.56 -1.93 4.63
N PRO A 329 14.75 -2.32 3.35
CA PRO A 329 14.08 -1.66 2.24
C PRO A 329 12.57 -1.94 2.25
N ILE A 330 11.77 -0.94 1.91
CA ILE A 330 10.31 -1.01 1.91
C ILE A 330 9.80 -0.97 0.47
N TYR A 331 9.00 -1.96 0.08
CA TYR A 331 8.33 -2.02 -1.21
C TYR A 331 6.82 -2.12 -1.00
N ALA A 332 6.12 -0.99 -1.11
CA ALA A 332 4.69 -0.93 -0.79
C ALA A 332 3.84 -1.50 -1.94
N TYR A 333 2.92 -2.41 -1.62
CA TYR A 333 1.95 -2.95 -2.57
C TYR A 333 0.83 -1.93 -2.83
N THR A 334 0.63 -1.59 -4.09
CA THR A 334 -0.47 -0.73 -4.55
C THR A 334 -1.19 -1.38 -5.75
N LYS A 335 -2.33 -0.83 -6.13
CA LYS A 335 -3.03 -1.17 -7.39
C LYS A 335 -3.16 0.07 -8.26
N ILE A 336 -3.77 -0.11 -9.42
CA ILE A 336 -4.26 0.96 -10.28
C ILE A 336 -5.77 0.87 -10.50
N GLU A 337 -6.42 -0.14 -9.90
CA GLU A 337 -7.83 -0.49 -10.00
C GLU A 337 -8.45 -0.55 -8.60
N TYR A 338 -9.71 -0.09 -8.43
CA TYR A 338 -10.40 -0.15 -7.13
C TYR A 338 -10.79 -1.59 -6.76
N ASP A 339 -11.61 -2.26 -7.57
CA ASP A 339 -12.00 -3.64 -7.34
C ASP A 339 -11.85 -4.50 -8.61
N PRO A 340 -10.63 -4.94 -8.98
CA PRO A 340 -10.40 -5.74 -10.18
C PRO A 340 -11.04 -7.15 -10.14
N LEU A 341 -11.64 -7.55 -9.01
CA LEU A 341 -12.40 -8.80 -8.92
C LEU A 341 -13.83 -8.65 -9.45
N LYS A 342 -14.39 -7.44 -9.41
CA LYS A 342 -15.80 -7.17 -9.77
C LYS A 342 -15.94 -6.18 -10.90
N GLU A 343 -15.02 -5.23 -11.00
CA GLU A 343 -15.06 -4.12 -11.94
C GLU A 343 -13.99 -4.30 -13.00
N ARG A 344 -14.33 -3.99 -14.26
CA ARG A 344 -13.45 -4.19 -15.42
C ARG A 344 -12.80 -2.91 -15.92
N ASP A 345 -13.25 -1.76 -15.42
CA ASP A 345 -12.95 -0.44 -15.98
C ASP A 345 -13.02 0.66 -14.92
N HIS A 346 -12.62 0.33 -13.69
CA HIS A 346 -12.67 1.27 -12.59
C HIS A 346 -11.27 1.46 -12.02
N PHE A 347 -10.56 2.40 -12.63
CA PHE A 347 -9.19 2.76 -12.33
C PHE A 347 -9.13 3.94 -11.38
N TYR A 348 -8.01 4.06 -10.68
CA TYR A 348 -7.75 5.19 -9.78
C TYR A 348 -7.81 6.52 -10.56
N ASP A 349 -8.47 7.49 -9.95
CA ASP A 349 -8.47 8.86 -10.46
C ASP A 349 -7.10 9.53 -10.23
N ASP A 350 -6.91 10.74 -10.75
CA ASP A 350 -5.60 11.41 -10.68
C ASP A 350 -5.15 11.71 -9.24
N ASP A 351 -6.09 12.00 -8.36
CA ASP A 351 -5.83 12.29 -6.94
C ASP A 351 -5.41 11.01 -6.19
N ASP A 352 -6.07 9.90 -6.48
CA ASP A 352 -5.77 8.58 -5.92
C ASP A 352 -4.44 8.03 -6.48
N LEU A 353 -4.15 8.24 -7.77
CA LEU A 353 -2.84 7.92 -8.36
C LEU A 353 -1.72 8.75 -7.73
N LEU A 354 -1.94 10.06 -7.52
CA LEU A 354 -0.98 10.92 -6.84
C LEU A 354 -0.69 10.39 -5.43
N THR A 355 -1.72 10.03 -4.67
CA THR A 355 -1.55 9.55 -3.30
C THR A 355 -0.85 8.19 -3.27
N THR A 356 -1.23 7.25 -4.14
CA THR A 356 -0.67 5.89 -4.17
C THR A 356 0.73 5.78 -4.77
N ILE A 357 1.14 6.71 -5.63
CA ILE A 357 2.46 6.70 -6.29
C ILE A 357 3.42 7.69 -5.63
N ARG A 358 2.97 8.92 -5.37
CA ARG A 358 3.83 10.01 -4.89
C ARG A 358 3.97 10.03 -3.37
N GLN A 359 2.94 9.70 -2.60
CA GLN A 359 3.08 9.73 -1.13
C GLN A 359 4.11 8.71 -0.60
N PRO A 360 4.15 7.44 -1.07
CA PRO A 360 5.22 6.51 -0.65
C PRO A 360 6.60 7.06 -1.00
N ALA A 361 6.68 7.70 -2.15
CA ALA A 361 7.88 8.34 -2.61
C ALA A 361 8.34 9.46 -1.66
N ASP A 362 7.44 10.37 -1.31
CA ASP A 362 7.70 11.49 -0.42
C ASP A 362 8.01 11.05 1.01
N LEU A 363 7.57 9.86 1.42
CA LEU A 363 7.90 9.26 2.72
C LEU A 363 9.19 8.43 2.74
N GLY A 364 9.92 8.34 1.62
CA GLY A 364 11.21 7.65 1.59
C GLY A 364 11.13 6.13 1.45
N VAL A 365 10.02 5.61 0.94
CA VAL A 365 9.86 4.19 0.56
C VAL A 365 10.77 3.87 -0.65
N ASP A 366 11.40 2.69 -0.66
CA ASP A 366 12.36 2.24 -1.68
C ASP A 366 11.72 1.91 -3.03
N GLY A 367 10.45 1.52 -3.01
CA GLY A 367 9.69 1.29 -4.22
C GLY A 367 8.23 0.96 -3.98
N ILE A 368 7.50 0.81 -5.08
CA ILE A 368 6.13 0.32 -5.07
C ILE A 368 6.02 -0.92 -5.97
N ILE A 369 5.09 -1.81 -5.62
CA ILE A 369 4.74 -2.98 -6.41
C ILE A 369 3.29 -2.80 -6.86
N ILE A 370 3.08 -2.74 -8.17
CA ILE A 370 1.76 -2.60 -8.77
C ILE A 370 1.20 -3.99 -9.02
N TRP A 371 0.10 -4.32 -8.35
CA TRP A 371 -0.53 -5.63 -8.39
C TRP A 371 -1.97 -5.57 -8.93
N SER A 372 -2.41 -6.66 -9.55
CA SER A 372 -3.83 -6.89 -9.88
C SER A 372 -4.17 -8.37 -9.89
N SER A 373 -5.47 -8.65 -9.82
CA SER A 373 -6.00 -10.01 -9.90
C SER A 373 -5.86 -10.58 -11.32
N SER A 374 -5.77 -11.91 -11.44
CA SER A 374 -5.89 -12.62 -12.73
C SER A 374 -7.34 -12.75 -13.22
N ASN A 375 -8.33 -12.43 -12.37
CA ASN A 375 -9.74 -12.57 -12.68
C ASN A 375 -10.12 -11.76 -13.93
N ASN A 376 -10.72 -12.41 -14.93
CA ASN A 376 -11.11 -11.82 -16.21
C ASN A 376 -10.04 -10.92 -16.85
N MET A 377 -8.75 -11.28 -16.72
CA MET A 377 -7.65 -10.42 -17.18
C MET A 377 -7.73 -10.09 -18.68
N THR A 378 -8.06 -11.08 -19.51
CA THR A 378 -8.20 -10.91 -20.98
C THR A 378 -9.20 -9.82 -21.34
N ASP A 379 -10.29 -9.71 -20.59
CA ASP A 379 -11.36 -8.75 -20.84
C ASP A 379 -10.97 -7.32 -20.42
N ARG A 380 -9.93 -7.18 -19.60
CA ARG A 380 -9.43 -5.89 -19.08
C ARG A 380 -8.22 -5.37 -19.84
N CYS A 381 -7.54 -6.21 -20.62
CA CYS A 381 -6.27 -5.88 -21.27
C CYS A 381 -6.28 -4.57 -22.07
N SER A 382 -7.29 -4.33 -22.91
CA SER A 382 -7.40 -3.08 -23.69
C SER A 382 -7.44 -1.84 -22.80
N LYS A 383 -8.15 -1.91 -21.68
CA LYS A 383 -8.38 -0.79 -20.77
C LYS A 383 -7.15 -0.52 -19.91
N ILE A 384 -6.53 -1.59 -19.41
CA ILE A 384 -5.26 -1.53 -18.69
C ILE A 384 -4.18 -0.92 -19.60
N LYS A 385 -4.08 -1.36 -20.85
CA LYS A 385 -3.12 -0.80 -21.83
C LYS A 385 -3.30 0.71 -21.97
N ASP A 386 -4.53 1.14 -22.22
CA ASP A 386 -4.86 2.56 -22.41
C ASP A 386 -4.54 3.40 -21.17
N GLU A 387 -4.93 2.94 -19.99
CA GLU A 387 -4.66 3.66 -18.73
C GLU A 387 -3.17 3.72 -18.40
N VAL A 388 -2.44 2.61 -18.60
CA VAL A 388 -0.99 2.55 -18.36
C VAL A 388 -0.24 3.50 -19.29
N GLU A 389 -0.55 3.49 -20.57
CA GLU A 389 0.19 4.29 -21.55
C GLU A 389 -0.18 5.77 -21.53
N LYS A 390 -1.47 6.10 -21.28
CA LYS A 390 -1.95 7.49 -21.38
C LYS A 390 -1.87 8.25 -20.06
N ARG A 391 -2.01 7.58 -18.91
CA ARG A 391 -2.14 8.24 -17.59
C ARG A 391 -1.11 7.75 -16.58
N ILE A 392 -1.09 6.46 -16.27
CA ILE A 392 -0.35 5.93 -15.11
C ILE A 392 1.15 5.93 -15.35
N GLY A 393 1.62 5.43 -16.50
CA GLY A 393 3.03 5.39 -16.88
C GLY A 393 3.68 6.78 -16.82
N PRO A 394 3.12 7.81 -17.48
CA PRO A 394 3.62 9.19 -17.38
C PRO A 394 3.70 9.72 -15.93
N ASN A 395 2.68 9.47 -15.10
CA ASN A 395 2.67 9.90 -13.69
C ASN A 395 3.77 9.22 -12.86
N ILE A 396 4.01 7.93 -13.10
CA ILE A 396 5.10 7.15 -12.47
C ILE A 396 6.45 7.70 -12.91
N THR A 397 6.67 7.89 -14.21
CA THR A 397 7.92 8.44 -14.76
C THR A 397 8.23 9.79 -14.14
N LYS A 398 7.27 10.72 -14.13
CA LYS A 398 7.42 12.05 -13.52
C LYS A 398 7.81 11.97 -12.05
N THR A 399 7.21 11.07 -11.28
CA THR A 399 7.51 10.91 -9.84
C THR A 399 8.90 10.32 -9.61
N VAL A 400 9.27 9.29 -10.37
CA VAL A 400 10.58 8.63 -10.27
C VAL A 400 11.71 9.56 -10.70
N GLU A 401 11.56 10.26 -11.83
CA GLU A 401 12.54 11.22 -12.34
C GLU A 401 12.68 12.44 -11.42
N GLY A 402 11.57 12.98 -10.91
CA GLY A 402 11.60 14.09 -9.96
C GLY A 402 12.37 13.74 -8.68
N HIS A 403 12.17 12.53 -8.14
CA HIS A 403 12.93 12.06 -7.00
C HIS A 403 14.38 11.74 -7.33
N LYS A 404 14.67 11.19 -8.52
CA LYS A 404 16.05 10.99 -8.99
C LYS A 404 16.80 12.33 -9.05
N LYS A 405 16.20 13.34 -9.67
CA LYS A 405 16.76 14.70 -9.72
C LYS A 405 17.00 15.26 -8.32
N CYS A 406 16.02 15.12 -7.42
CA CYS A 406 16.19 15.57 -6.04
C CYS A 406 17.37 14.87 -5.34
N ARG A 407 17.53 13.55 -5.50
CA ARG A 407 18.66 12.81 -4.92
C ARG A 407 20.00 13.32 -5.43
N THR A 408 20.11 13.54 -6.74
CA THR A 408 21.34 14.08 -7.36
C THR A 408 21.63 15.49 -6.84
N ASP A 409 20.63 16.37 -6.85
CA ASP A 409 20.79 17.79 -6.52
C ASP A 409 20.95 18.06 -5.02
N LYS A 410 20.31 17.28 -4.15
CA LYS A 410 20.20 17.55 -2.70
C LYS A 410 20.94 16.55 -1.82
N CYS A 411 21.17 15.34 -2.31
CA CYS A 411 21.79 14.26 -1.54
C CYS A 411 23.09 13.75 -2.18
N SER A 412 23.54 14.35 -3.28
CA SER A 412 24.68 13.86 -4.08
C SER A 412 24.58 12.37 -4.40
N ASP A 413 23.37 11.87 -4.61
CA ASP A 413 23.01 10.45 -4.78
C ASP A 413 23.25 9.50 -3.58
N HIS A 414 23.70 10.02 -2.43
CA HIS A 414 24.00 9.24 -1.21
C HIS A 414 22.82 9.16 -0.21
N GLY A 415 21.61 9.55 -0.62
CA GLY A 415 20.43 9.54 0.24
C GLY A 415 19.12 9.53 -0.53
N LYS A 416 18.01 9.57 0.21
CA LYS A 416 16.66 9.73 -0.32
C LYS A 416 16.14 11.12 0.03
N CYS A 417 15.47 11.77 -0.92
CA CYS A 417 14.66 12.93 -0.60
C CYS A 417 13.36 12.47 0.08
N ILE A 418 13.12 12.98 1.28
CA ILE A 418 11.85 12.82 1.97
C ILE A 418 11.25 14.21 2.17
N LEU A 419 9.92 14.29 2.08
CA LEU A 419 9.25 15.44 2.64
C LEU A 419 9.41 15.34 4.17
N PRO A 420 9.83 16.43 4.84
CA PRO A 420 9.76 16.48 6.29
C PRO A 420 8.33 16.13 6.66
N ASN A 421 8.14 15.35 7.73
CA ASN A 421 6.83 15.23 8.34
C ASN A 421 6.44 16.64 8.76
N SER A 422 5.67 17.34 7.93
CA SER A 422 4.85 18.41 8.42
C SER A 422 3.89 17.73 9.39
N THR A 423 4.21 17.82 10.68
CA THR A 423 3.16 18.04 11.67
C THR A 423 2.37 19.24 11.17
N MET A 424 1.33 18.96 10.39
CA MET A 424 0.23 19.87 10.10
C MET A 424 -0.83 19.68 11.17
#